data_AF-A0A1G5H1V5-F1
#
_entry.id   AF-A0A1G5H1V5-F1
#
_cell.length_a   1.000
_cell.length_b   1.000
_cell.length_c   1.000
_cell.angle_alpha   90.00
_cell.angle_beta   90.00
_cell.angle_gamma   90.00
#
_symmetry.space_group_name_H-M   'P 1'
#
loop_
_entity.id
_entity.type
_entity.pdbx_description
1 polymer ?
#
loop_
_entity_poly.entity_id
_entity_poly.type
_entity_poly.pdbx_seq_one_letter_code
_entity_poly.pdbx_strand_id
1 'polypeptide(L)'
;MKDGFFHSYHLGWSRLDAESLLGDLGAAGLRLDHPATGRITLVSPGSEPPATQARVTWEQLVTVAGLQRLDEISFLLWVRSGAEVYARIRRTEGGVVALEFGLHGLSQDDQELAVRAIREAIGRASVLCIGFVVDREGASEATDWDGVIVNGTTLFDSWPDTLAVRHEVAAVQPQLSGVSSFEQSPWKLFGSEVPSR
;
A
#
# COMPACT_ATOMS: atom_id res chain seq x y z
N MET A 1 8.60 2.26 18.56
CA MET A 1 9.20 2.61 17.25
C MET A 1 8.03 2.98 16.37
N LYS A 2 8.19 3.96 15.48
CA LYS A 2 7.11 4.31 14.57
C LYS A 2 7.35 3.53 13.28
N ASP A 3 6.31 2.90 12.75
CA ASP A 3 6.46 1.94 11.68
C ASP A 3 5.96 2.59 10.39
N GLY A 4 6.91 3.05 9.57
CA GLY A 4 6.57 3.69 8.30
C GLY A 4 5.75 2.75 7.40
N PHE A 5 4.85 3.30 6.60
CA PHE A 5 3.94 2.53 5.77
C PHE A 5 3.56 3.23 4.46
N PHE A 6 3.07 2.42 3.51
CA PHE A 6 2.37 2.85 2.33
C PHE A 6 1.07 2.06 2.23
N HIS A 7 -0.09 2.72 2.25
CA HIS A 7 -1.38 2.07 2.00
C HIS A 7 -2.04 2.60 0.73
N SER A 8 -2.67 1.73 -0.05
CA SER A 8 -3.50 2.12 -1.20
C SER A 8 -4.80 1.33 -1.25
N TYR A 9 -5.83 1.94 -1.81
CA TYR A 9 -7.20 1.45 -1.73
C TYR A 9 -7.77 1.29 -3.13
N HIS A 10 -8.36 0.13 -3.43
CA HIS A 10 -8.75 -0.24 -4.78
C HIS A 10 -10.20 -0.74 -4.83
N LEU A 11 -10.96 -0.27 -5.82
CA LEU A 11 -12.28 -0.80 -6.15
C LEU A 11 -12.20 -1.89 -7.22
N GLY A 12 -13.14 -2.83 -7.21
CA GLY A 12 -13.27 -3.82 -8.28
C GLY A 12 -12.12 -4.83 -8.34
N TRP A 13 -11.38 -5.02 -7.25
CA TRP A 13 -10.20 -5.89 -7.18
C TRP A 13 -10.50 -7.32 -7.65
N SER A 14 -9.67 -7.80 -8.58
CA SER A 14 -9.75 -9.13 -9.14
C SER A 14 -8.41 -9.86 -9.09
N ARG A 15 -8.43 -11.15 -9.44
CA ARG A 15 -7.21 -11.94 -9.63
C ARG A 15 -6.29 -11.34 -10.71
N LEU A 16 -6.84 -10.77 -11.78
CA LEU A 16 -6.05 -10.18 -12.86
C LEU A 16 -5.34 -8.90 -12.40
N ASP A 17 -6.00 -8.13 -11.54
CA ASP A 17 -5.40 -6.91 -10.95
C ASP A 17 -4.27 -7.30 -9.99
N ALA A 18 -4.47 -8.36 -9.19
CA ALA A 18 -3.41 -8.91 -8.36
C ALA A 18 -2.21 -9.40 -9.19
N GLU A 19 -2.43 -10.11 -10.28
CA GLU A 19 -1.37 -10.56 -11.18
C GLU A 19 -0.58 -9.38 -11.77
N SER A 20 -1.30 -8.36 -12.25
CA SER A 20 -0.72 -7.15 -12.83
C SER A 20 0.10 -6.38 -11.79
N LEU A 21 -0.45 -6.14 -10.60
CA LEU A 21 0.24 -5.46 -9.51
C LEU A 21 1.53 -6.20 -9.13
N LEU A 22 1.46 -7.51 -8.91
CA LEU A 22 2.63 -8.30 -8.51
C LEU A 22 3.72 -8.27 -9.57
N GLY A 23 3.34 -8.25 -10.85
CA GLY A 23 4.26 -8.10 -11.97
C GLY A 23 4.90 -6.70 -12.01
N ASP A 24 4.09 -5.66 -11.81
CA ASP A 24 4.52 -4.27 -11.80
C ASP A 24 5.46 -3.95 -10.63
N LEU A 25 5.19 -4.50 -9.45
CA LEU A 25 6.11 -4.41 -8.29
C LEU A 25 7.48 -5.03 -8.62
N GLY A 26 7.47 -6.22 -9.23
CA GLY A 26 8.67 -6.89 -9.72
C GLY A 26 9.45 -6.05 -10.74
N ALA A 27 8.75 -5.50 -11.73
CA ALA A 27 9.34 -4.64 -12.75
C ALA A 27 9.89 -3.33 -12.19
N ALA A 28 9.28 -2.80 -11.13
CA ALA A 28 9.70 -1.58 -10.44
C ALA A 28 10.84 -1.81 -9.42
N GLY A 29 11.22 -3.08 -9.19
CA GLY A 29 12.40 -3.44 -8.39
C GLY A 29 12.12 -4.09 -7.03
N LEU A 30 10.85 -4.32 -6.68
CA LEU A 30 10.45 -5.07 -5.49
C LEU A 30 10.21 -6.54 -5.85
N ARG A 31 11.11 -7.40 -5.38
CA ARG A 31 11.09 -8.82 -5.73
C ARG A 31 10.14 -9.59 -4.82
N LEU A 32 9.46 -10.58 -5.40
CA LEU A 32 8.63 -11.53 -4.65
C LEU A 32 9.43 -12.73 -4.18
N ASP A 33 10.45 -13.11 -4.93
CA ASP A 33 11.39 -14.15 -4.57
C ASP A 33 12.49 -13.60 -3.65
N HIS A 34 12.73 -14.32 -2.56
CA HIS A 34 13.83 -14.02 -1.66
C HIS A 34 15.17 -14.13 -2.42
N PRO A 35 16.06 -13.11 -2.39
CA PRO A 35 17.24 -13.03 -3.25
C PRO A 35 18.23 -14.20 -3.11
N ALA A 36 18.40 -14.75 -1.90
CA ALA A 36 19.26 -15.91 -1.67
C ALA A 36 18.60 -17.28 -1.93
N THR A 37 17.27 -17.41 -1.75
CA THR A 37 16.61 -18.72 -1.76
C THR A 37 15.68 -18.94 -2.95
N GLY A 38 15.35 -17.88 -3.70
CA GLY A 38 14.42 -17.89 -4.81
C GLY A 38 12.97 -18.20 -4.42
N ARG A 39 12.61 -18.05 -3.13
CA ARG A 39 11.31 -18.49 -2.60
C ARG A 39 10.37 -17.32 -2.40
N ILE A 40 9.11 -17.51 -2.78
CA ILE A 40 8.00 -16.62 -2.41
C ILE A 40 7.40 -17.09 -1.09
N THR A 41 7.19 -16.15 -0.17
CA THR A 41 6.77 -16.45 1.21
C THR A 41 5.44 -15.78 1.52
N LEU A 42 4.42 -16.59 1.82
CA LEU A 42 3.21 -16.13 2.50
C LEU A 42 3.46 -16.08 4.01
N VAL A 43 2.88 -15.07 4.63
CA VAL A 43 2.86 -14.85 6.08
C VAL A 43 1.44 -15.08 6.57
N SER A 44 1.30 -15.84 7.66
CA SER A 44 -0.01 -16.07 8.27
C SER A 44 -0.58 -14.78 8.87
N PRO A 45 -1.86 -14.45 8.61
CA PRO A 45 -2.56 -13.33 9.23
C PRO A 45 -2.51 -13.38 10.76
N GLY A 46 -2.39 -12.22 11.42
CA GLY A 46 -2.68 -12.06 12.84
C GLY A 46 -1.67 -12.65 13.83
N SER A 47 -0.43 -12.90 13.43
CA SER A 47 0.64 -13.30 14.36
C SER A 47 1.83 -12.37 14.21
N GLU A 48 2.16 -11.61 15.25
CA GLU A 48 3.49 -11.03 15.43
C GLU A 48 4.23 -11.76 16.56
N PRO A 49 5.42 -12.34 16.28
CA PRO A 49 5.99 -12.53 14.94
C PRO A 49 5.17 -13.52 14.10
N PRO A 50 5.28 -13.46 12.76
CA PRO A 50 4.66 -14.41 11.82
C PRO A 50 4.78 -15.87 12.28
N ALA A 51 3.72 -16.45 12.82
CA ALA A 51 3.77 -17.77 13.43
C ALA A 51 4.01 -18.90 12.40
N THR A 52 3.73 -18.67 11.12
CA THR A 52 3.99 -19.65 10.04
C THR A 52 4.23 -18.96 8.70
N GLN A 53 5.38 -19.26 8.11
CA GLN A 53 5.75 -18.90 6.73
C GLN A 53 5.48 -20.08 5.79
N ALA A 54 4.64 -19.87 4.78
CA ALA A 54 4.36 -20.89 3.77
C ALA A 54 5.06 -20.52 2.46
N ARG A 55 5.74 -21.50 1.85
CA ARG A 55 6.34 -21.33 0.52
C ARG A 55 5.27 -21.53 -0.54
N VAL A 56 5.20 -20.61 -1.49
CA VAL A 56 4.25 -20.68 -2.59
C VAL A 56 4.93 -20.46 -3.93
N THR A 57 4.25 -20.88 -4.98
CA THR A 57 4.57 -20.54 -6.37
C THR A 57 3.92 -19.19 -6.73
N TRP A 58 4.36 -18.61 -7.85
CA TRP A 58 3.74 -17.43 -8.43
C TRP A 58 2.24 -17.63 -8.65
N GLU A 59 1.83 -18.74 -9.28
CA GLU A 59 0.42 -18.98 -9.59
C GLU A 59 -0.44 -19.11 -8.32
N GLN A 60 0.11 -19.73 -7.28
CA GLN A 60 -0.55 -19.83 -5.97
C GLN A 60 -0.72 -18.45 -5.33
N LEU A 61 0.34 -17.62 -5.32
CA LEU A 61 0.27 -16.26 -4.78
C LEU A 61 -0.80 -15.44 -5.51
N VAL A 62 -0.75 -15.40 -6.84
CA VAL A 62 -1.75 -14.67 -7.67
C VAL A 62 -3.17 -15.15 -7.35
N THR A 63 -3.37 -16.47 -7.21
CA THR A 63 -4.68 -17.05 -6.91
C THR A 63 -5.23 -16.55 -5.58
N VAL A 64 -4.41 -16.51 -4.53
CA VAL A 64 -4.85 -16.05 -3.20
C VAL A 64 -4.93 -14.52 -3.10
N ALA A 65 -4.04 -13.80 -3.80
CA ALA A 65 -4.00 -12.33 -3.83
C ALA A 65 -5.22 -11.69 -4.51
N GLY A 66 -5.93 -12.44 -5.36
CA GLY A 66 -7.23 -12.01 -5.91
C GLY A 66 -8.38 -11.98 -4.90
N LEU A 67 -8.17 -12.41 -3.64
CA LEU A 67 -9.16 -12.40 -2.55
C LEU A 67 -10.53 -13.02 -2.91
N GLN A 68 -10.53 -14.04 -3.78
CA GLN A 68 -11.78 -14.72 -4.19
C GLN A 68 -12.36 -15.62 -3.10
N ARG A 69 -11.51 -16.14 -2.22
CA ARG A 69 -11.86 -17.10 -1.15
C ARG A 69 -11.36 -16.70 0.24
N LEU A 70 -10.52 -15.68 0.30
CA LEU A 70 -9.90 -15.15 1.50
C LEU A 70 -10.22 -13.66 1.56
N ASP A 71 -10.34 -13.13 2.77
CA ASP A 71 -10.51 -11.69 2.98
C ASP A 71 -9.18 -10.98 3.20
N GLU A 72 -8.12 -11.72 3.52
CA GLU A 72 -6.77 -11.18 3.72
C GLU A 72 -5.70 -12.20 3.32
N ILE A 73 -4.59 -11.69 2.78
CA ILE A 73 -3.32 -12.39 2.69
C ILE A 73 -2.16 -11.46 3.06
N SER A 74 -1.07 -12.06 3.54
CA SER A 74 0.19 -11.36 3.75
C SER A 74 1.35 -12.10 3.11
N PHE A 75 2.35 -11.38 2.63
CA PHE A 75 3.53 -11.94 1.98
C PHE A 75 4.73 -10.99 2.11
N LEU A 76 5.91 -11.51 1.77
CA LEU A 76 7.15 -10.73 1.80
C LEU A 76 7.54 -10.31 0.39
N LEU A 77 7.91 -9.03 0.29
CA LEU A 77 8.64 -8.44 -0.81
C LEU A 77 10.09 -8.18 -0.37
N TRP A 78 10.99 -8.04 -1.34
CA TRP A 78 12.41 -7.86 -1.10
C TRP A 78 12.95 -6.70 -1.93
N VAL A 79 13.63 -5.78 -1.26
CA VAL A 79 14.48 -4.79 -1.94
C VAL A 79 15.81 -5.42 -2.35
N ARG A 80 16.56 -4.74 -3.23
CA ARG A 80 17.83 -5.26 -3.77
C ARG A 80 18.88 -5.52 -2.69
N SER A 81 18.88 -4.77 -1.60
CA SER A 81 19.77 -4.97 -0.46
C SER A 81 19.50 -6.29 0.28
N GLY A 82 18.33 -6.90 0.06
CA GLY A 82 17.87 -8.09 0.75
C GLY A 82 17.06 -7.81 2.02
N ALA A 83 16.77 -6.53 2.32
CA ALA A 83 15.78 -6.19 3.34
C ALA A 83 14.37 -6.58 2.88
N GLU A 84 13.53 -6.94 3.85
CA GLU A 84 12.16 -7.36 3.62
C GLU A 84 11.20 -6.18 3.70
N VAL A 85 10.17 -6.22 2.87
CA VAL A 85 9.02 -5.32 2.87
C VAL A 85 7.81 -6.20 3.11
N TYR A 86 7.18 -6.06 4.28
CA TYR A 86 5.95 -6.77 4.56
C TYR A 86 4.83 -6.19 3.70
N ALA A 87 4.09 -7.04 3.00
CA ALA A 87 2.95 -6.65 2.18
C ALA A 87 1.70 -7.40 2.64
N ARG A 88 0.57 -6.69 2.69
CA ARG A 88 -0.74 -7.22 3.03
C ARG A 88 -1.76 -6.76 2.01
N ILE A 89 -2.63 -7.68 1.59
CA ILE A 89 -3.79 -7.41 0.74
C ILE A 89 -4.99 -7.84 1.54
N ARG A 90 -5.89 -6.92 1.89
CA ARG A 90 -7.12 -7.24 2.61
C ARG A 90 -8.32 -6.53 2.02
N ARG A 91 -9.49 -7.16 2.16
CA ARG A 91 -10.77 -6.54 1.88
C ARG A 91 -11.21 -5.73 3.11
N THR A 92 -11.55 -4.47 2.89
CA THR A 92 -12.14 -3.59 3.91
C THR A 92 -13.66 -3.71 3.87
N GLU A 93 -14.32 -3.04 4.82
CA GLU A 93 -15.77 -2.83 4.73
C GLU A 93 -16.12 -2.09 3.43
N GLY A 94 -17.25 -2.43 2.81
CA GLY A 94 -17.70 -1.85 1.54
C GLY A 94 -17.08 -2.49 0.28
N GLY A 95 -16.24 -3.52 0.41
CA GLY A 95 -15.70 -4.28 -0.73
C GLY A 95 -14.50 -3.62 -1.42
N VAL A 96 -13.96 -2.54 -0.85
CA VAL A 96 -12.66 -1.99 -1.22
C VAL A 96 -11.55 -2.94 -0.78
N VAL A 97 -10.46 -2.99 -1.53
CA VAL A 97 -9.25 -3.74 -1.15
C VAL A 97 -8.15 -2.76 -0.77
N ALA A 98 -7.62 -2.92 0.44
CA ALA A 98 -6.44 -2.23 0.92
C ALA A 98 -5.20 -3.07 0.61
N LEU A 99 -4.21 -2.43 -0.04
CA LEU A 99 -2.85 -2.91 -0.17
C LEU A 99 -2.00 -2.12 0.80
N GLU A 100 -1.32 -2.82 1.69
CA GLU A 100 -0.54 -2.22 2.76
C GLU A 100 0.89 -2.74 2.69
N PHE A 101 1.85 -1.81 2.78
CA PHE A 101 3.27 -2.10 2.74
C PHE A 101 3.95 -1.50 3.96
N GLY A 102 4.63 -2.35 4.73
CA GLY A 102 5.47 -1.92 5.85
C GLY A 102 6.83 -1.44 5.36
N LEU A 103 7.24 -0.25 5.80
CA LEU A 103 8.54 0.37 5.53
C LEU A 103 9.46 0.34 6.75
N HIS A 104 9.02 -0.24 7.86
CA HIS A 104 9.81 -0.41 9.07
C HIS A 104 11.09 -1.23 8.80
N GLY A 105 12.19 -0.83 9.45
CA GLY A 105 13.45 -1.57 9.40
C GLY A 105 14.25 -1.39 8.09
N LEU A 106 13.72 -0.65 7.11
CA LEU A 106 14.45 -0.29 5.90
C LEU A 106 15.46 0.82 6.17
N SER A 107 16.57 0.79 5.43
CA SER A 107 17.43 1.98 5.31
C SER A 107 16.69 3.10 4.56
N GLN A 108 17.12 4.35 4.71
CA GLN A 108 16.51 5.48 4.00
C GLN A 108 16.50 5.28 2.47
N ASP A 109 17.60 4.74 1.92
CA ASP A 109 17.72 4.47 0.49
C ASP A 109 16.76 3.35 0.04
N ASP A 110 16.65 2.28 0.82
CA ASP A 110 15.74 1.17 0.52
C ASP A 110 14.27 1.60 0.68
N GLN A 111 13.98 2.45 1.66
CA GLN A 111 12.65 3.02 1.87
C GLN A 111 12.22 3.87 0.67
N GLU A 112 13.09 4.76 0.19
CA GLU A 112 12.78 5.59 -0.98
C GLU A 112 12.62 4.75 -2.25
N LEU A 113 13.44 3.71 -2.42
CA LEU A 113 13.30 2.76 -3.52
C LEU A 113 11.96 2.02 -3.44
N ALA A 114 11.57 1.53 -2.25
CA ALA A 114 10.32 0.82 -2.05
C ALA A 114 9.11 1.74 -2.32
N VAL A 115 9.09 2.95 -1.76
CA VAL A 115 8.03 3.93 -1.98
C VAL A 115 7.90 4.27 -3.46
N ARG A 116 9.03 4.52 -4.16
CA ARG A 116 9.01 4.79 -5.60
C ARG A 116 8.44 3.61 -6.38
N ALA A 117 8.88 2.38 -6.09
CA ALA A 117 8.43 1.19 -6.78
C ALA A 117 6.94 0.92 -6.57
N ILE A 118 6.45 1.06 -5.34
CA ILE A 118 5.03 0.91 -4.99
C ILE A 118 4.20 1.98 -5.70
N ARG A 119 4.64 3.24 -5.67
CA ARG A 119 3.94 4.36 -6.33
C ARG A 119 3.87 4.17 -7.84
N GLU A 120 4.94 3.69 -8.47
CA GLU A 120 4.95 3.36 -9.90
C GLU A 120 3.98 2.23 -10.23
N ALA A 121 3.96 1.15 -9.44
CA ALA A 121 3.04 0.03 -9.64
C ALA A 121 1.57 0.46 -9.50
N ILE A 122 1.24 1.24 -8.46
CA ILE A 122 -0.11 1.77 -8.26
C ILE A 122 -0.49 2.77 -9.35
N GLY A 123 0.45 3.60 -9.80
CA GLY A 123 0.22 4.55 -10.90
C GLY A 123 -0.22 3.85 -12.19
N ARG A 124 0.33 2.67 -12.50
CA ARG A 124 -0.09 1.84 -13.64
C ARG A 124 -1.50 1.24 -13.45
N ALA A 125 -1.88 0.95 -12.21
CA ALA A 125 -3.22 0.48 -11.82
C ALA A 125 -4.20 1.61 -11.41
N SER A 126 -3.88 2.88 -11.73
CA SER A 126 -4.52 4.08 -11.15
C SER A 126 -6.03 4.18 -11.29
N VAL A 127 -6.63 3.55 -12.31
CA VAL A 127 -8.08 3.61 -12.57
C VAL A 127 -8.89 2.97 -11.44
N LEU A 128 -8.36 1.92 -10.80
CA LEU A 128 -9.04 1.22 -9.71
C LEU A 128 -8.67 1.79 -8.34
N CYS A 129 -7.53 2.46 -8.24
CA CYS A 129 -7.04 3.05 -7.00
C CYS A 129 -7.82 4.33 -6.66
N ILE A 130 -8.49 4.33 -5.51
CA ILE A 130 -9.34 5.42 -5.04
C ILE A 130 -8.59 6.40 -4.13
N GLY A 131 -7.45 5.99 -3.61
CA GLY A 131 -6.59 6.82 -2.79
C GLY A 131 -5.42 6.03 -2.24
N PHE A 132 -4.44 6.75 -1.73
CA PHE A 132 -3.29 6.17 -1.06
C PHE A 132 -2.72 7.14 -0.03
N VAL A 133 -1.97 6.59 0.92
CA VAL A 133 -1.25 7.32 1.95
C VAL A 133 0.17 6.78 2.05
N VAL A 134 1.13 7.68 2.18
CA VAL A 134 2.55 7.39 2.39
C VAL A 134 3.00 8.11 3.64
N ASP A 135 3.51 7.36 4.61
CA ASP A 135 4.06 7.91 5.85
C ASP A 135 5.33 7.13 6.19
N ARG A 136 6.48 7.65 5.81
CA ARG A 136 7.78 7.01 5.99
C ARG A 136 8.21 6.93 7.44
N GLU A 137 7.74 7.86 8.27
CA GLU A 137 8.08 7.91 9.68
C GLU A 137 7.03 7.26 10.59
N GLY A 138 5.90 6.80 10.05
CA GLY A 138 4.80 6.22 10.83
C GLY A 138 4.17 7.21 11.81
N ALA A 139 4.22 8.52 11.52
CA ALA A 139 3.69 9.56 12.41
C ALA A 139 2.16 9.49 12.57
N SER A 140 1.48 8.90 11.59
CA SER A 140 0.03 8.78 11.44
C SER A 140 -0.45 7.33 11.43
N GLU A 141 0.37 6.40 11.94
CA GLU A 141 0.05 4.97 12.02
C GLU A 141 -1.23 4.69 12.84
N ALA A 142 -1.49 5.50 13.88
CA ALA A 142 -2.69 5.37 14.71
C ALA A 142 -3.98 5.84 14.02
N THR A 143 -3.89 6.48 12.86
CA THR A 143 -5.04 6.96 12.09
C THR A 143 -5.74 5.80 11.40
N ASP A 144 -7.06 5.73 11.52
CA ASP A 144 -7.89 4.84 10.69
C ASP A 144 -7.99 5.35 9.25
N TRP A 145 -7.01 4.97 8.43
CA TRP A 145 -6.92 5.37 7.03
C TRP A 145 -8.03 4.77 6.15
N ASP A 146 -8.64 3.65 6.54
CA ASP A 146 -9.80 3.08 5.84
C ASP A 146 -10.95 4.09 5.92
N GLY A 147 -11.28 4.58 7.12
CA GLY A 147 -12.34 5.56 7.32
C GLY A 147 -12.05 6.92 6.67
N VAL A 148 -10.78 7.33 6.57
CA VAL A 148 -10.39 8.57 5.86
C VAL A 148 -10.56 8.42 4.35
N ILE A 149 -10.00 7.37 3.75
CA ILE A 149 -9.88 7.25 2.28
C ILE A 149 -11.15 6.67 1.66
N VAL A 150 -11.78 5.67 2.30
CA VAL A 150 -12.96 4.98 1.74
C VAL A 150 -14.21 5.83 1.95
N ASN A 151 -14.40 6.37 3.16
CA ASN A 151 -15.65 7.01 3.56
C ASN A 151 -15.55 8.54 3.71
N GLY A 152 -14.34 9.08 3.91
CA GLY A 152 -14.18 10.50 4.23
C GLY A 152 -14.79 10.90 5.58
N THR A 153 -14.94 9.95 6.51
CA THR A 153 -15.64 10.15 7.79
C THR A 153 -14.71 10.28 8.99
N THR A 154 -13.49 9.78 8.87
CA THR A 154 -12.51 9.78 9.95
C THR A 154 -11.64 11.04 9.85
N LEU A 155 -11.32 11.63 11.01
CA LEU A 155 -10.35 12.71 11.13
C LEU A 155 -8.99 12.12 11.54
N PHE A 156 -7.90 12.79 11.17
CA PHE A 156 -6.54 12.35 11.48
C PHE A 156 -5.76 13.42 12.24
N ASP A 157 -4.99 13.02 13.25
CA ASP A 157 -4.29 13.96 14.14
C ASP A 157 -2.86 14.28 13.68
N SER A 158 -2.30 13.44 12.80
CA SER A 158 -0.96 13.58 12.25
C SER A 158 -0.99 13.56 10.73
N TRP A 159 -0.21 14.43 10.09
CA TRP A 159 -0.07 14.45 8.65
C TRP A 159 0.92 13.36 8.16
N PRO A 160 0.54 12.58 7.12
CA PRO A 160 1.47 11.73 6.40
C PRO A 160 2.33 12.57 5.42
N ASP A 161 3.37 11.96 4.83
CA ASP A 161 4.20 12.61 3.79
C ASP A 161 3.37 12.93 2.54
N THR A 162 2.51 11.99 2.15
CA THR A 162 1.60 12.15 1.03
C THR A 162 0.25 11.50 1.34
N LEU A 163 -0.83 12.23 1.06
CA LEU A 163 -2.20 11.74 1.09
C LEU A 163 -2.84 12.04 -0.27
N ALA A 164 -3.26 11.00 -0.97
CA ALA A 164 -4.02 11.08 -2.21
C ALA A 164 -5.43 10.58 -1.97
N VAL A 165 -6.42 11.41 -2.25
CA VAL A 165 -7.84 11.08 -2.12
C VAL A 165 -8.61 11.52 -3.36
N ARG A 166 -9.79 10.96 -3.60
CA ARG A 166 -10.67 11.46 -4.66
C ARG A 166 -11.22 12.85 -4.32
N HIS A 167 -11.67 13.56 -5.35
CA HIS A 167 -12.25 14.88 -5.19
C HIS A 167 -13.47 14.90 -4.26
N GLU A 168 -14.32 13.87 -4.31
CA GLU A 168 -15.48 13.74 -3.44
C GLU A 168 -15.09 13.67 -1.95
N VAL A 169 -14.04 12.89 -1.63
CA VAL A 169 -13.50 12.79 -0.26
C VAL A 169 -12.86 14.10 0.16
N ALA A 170 -12.06 14.71 -0.72
CA ALA A 170 -11.44 16.01 -0.46
C ALA A 170 -12.45 17.13 -0.20
N ALA A 171 -13.63 17.08 -0.82
CA ALA A 171 -14.68 18.09 -0.68
C ALA A 171 -15.43 18.01 0.66
N VAL A 172 -15.54 16.82 1.26
CA VAL A 172 -16.27 16.59 2.52
C VAL A 172 -15.37 16.62 3.74
N GLN A 173 -14.05 16.44 3.57
CA GLN A 173 -13.06 16.40 4.65
C GLN A 173 -12.61 17.80 5.09
N PRO A 174 -12.98 18.27 6.30
CA PRO A 174 -12.66 19.63 6.74
C PRO A 174 -11.15 19.89 6.83
N GLN A 175 -10.36 18.87 7.19
CA GLN A 175 -8.91 18.98 7.36
C GLN A 175 -8.14 19.19 6.05
N LEU A 176 -8.77 18.87 4.91
CA LEU A 176 -8.19 19.07 3.59
C LEU A 176 -8.56 20.44 3.00
N SER A 177 -9.52 21.14 3.61
CA SER A 177 -9.96 22.45 3.18
C SER A 177 -8.89 23.51 3.41
N GLY A 178 -8.50 24.23 2.36
CA GLY A 178 -7.49 25.30 2.43
C GLY A 178 -6.04 24.81 2.49
N VAL A 179 -5.80 23.49 2.46
CA VAL A 179 -4.46 22.91 2.36
C VAL A 179 -4.00 22.97 0.90
N SER A 180 -2.71 23.28 0.68
CA SER A 180 -2.11 23.21 -0.65
C SER A 180 -2.25 21.81 -1.22
N SER A 181 -2.60 21.72 -2.51
CA SER A 181 -2.90 20.45 -3.15
C SER A 181 -2.52 20.45 -4.62
N PHE A 182 -2.18 19.27 -5.14
CA PHE A 182 -1.90 19.04 -6.55
C PHE A 182 -2.96 18.13 -7.16
N GLU A 183 -3.44 18.50 -8.35
CA GLU A 183 -4.45 17.73 -9.07
C GLU A 183 -3.76 16.72 -9.98
N GLN A 184 -3.99 15.43 -9.72
CA GLN A 184 -3.48 14.32 -10.53
C GLN A 184 -4.58 13.28 -10.68
N SER A 185 -5.40 13.44 -11.73
CA SER A 185 -6.54 12.57 -12.00
C SER A 185 -6.18 11.07 -11.83
N PRO A 186 -6.95 10.29 -11.05
CA PRO A 186 -8.25 10.65 -10.46
C PRO A 186 -8.19 11.30 -9.05
N TRP A 187 -7.00 11.62 -8.56
CA TRP A 187 -6.77 12.08 -7.19
C TRP A 187 -6.46 13.56 -7.08
N LYS A 188 -6.67 14.03 -5.86
CA LYS A 188 -6.10 15.26 -5.32
C LYS A 188 -5.08 14.88 -4.25
N LEU A 189 -3.85 15.37 -4.39
CA LEU A 189 -2.73 15.05 -3.52
C LEU A 189 -2.48 16.17 -2.52
N PHE A 190 -2.16 15.79 -1.29
CA PHE A 190 -1.81 16.63 -0.15
C PHE A 190 -0.54 16.09 0.52
N GLY A 191 0.19 16.94 1.24
CA GLY A 191 1.38 16.54 2.00
C GLY A 191 2.65 17.30 1.62
N SER A 192 3.76 16.94 2.26
CA SER A 192 5.07 17.62 2.15
C SER A 192 5.77 17.37 0.82
N GLU A 193 5.52 16.22 0.17
CA GLU A 193 6.15 15.85 -1.10
C GLU A 193 5.32 16.24 -2.33
N VAL A 194 4.20 16.94 -2.13
CA VAL A 194 3.38 17.42 -3.22
C VAL A 194 4.05 18.65 -3.85
N PRO A 195 4.26 18.69 -5.18
CA PRO A 195 4.84 19.85 -5.83
C PRO A 195 4.04 21.12 -5.48
N SER A 196 4.68 22.06 -4.78
CA SER A 196 4.14 23.40 -4.57
C SER A 196 3.95 24.07 -5.93
N ARG A 197 2.74 24.59 -6.19
CA ARG A 197 2.47 25.39 -7.39
C ARG A 197 3.35 26.62 -7.47
#